data_AF-A0A6J3GFA1-F1
#
_entry.id   AF-A0A6J3GFA1-F1
#
_cell.length_a   1.000
_cell.length_b   1.000
_cell.length_c   1.000
_cell.angle_alpha   90.00
_cell.angle_beta   90.00
_cell.angle_gamma   90.00
#
_symmetry.space_group_name_H-M   'P 1'
#
loop_
_entity.id
_entity.type
_entity.pdbx_description
1 polymer ?
#
loop_
_entity_poly.entity_id
_entity_poly.type
_entity_poly.pdbx_seq_one_letter_code
_entity_poly.pdbx_strand_id
1 'polypeptide(L)'
;MLPRLLLLICELLLIASPSRPTEGSPVTLTCKMHSLQTLNAQFQFCFFRDSRALGQGWSSSPKLEITAMWKEDSGSYWCQAQAMPSKVLRSPISQINVQRIPVADVSLETQPPGGQVMEGDRLVLICSVAMGTGNITFLWYKGATGLNLQTKTQRSLTAEYEIPTVRESDAEQYYCVAENGYDPSPSGLVSITVRIPVSRPILTLRAPRAEAVVGDVLELHCEAQRGSPPILYWFYHEDVTFGSSSAPSGGGVSFNLSLTAEHSGNYSCEAKNGLGAQRSEAVTLDFIVPTGDRSNHITSRVIEGLLGTLGPVTVALLFCYGLKRKIGRRSARDPLRSLPSPVPQEFTCLNSNSPTPGQLQPVYENANAVRGDEVYSLVYYNQQSAAAETPGAHREDKVSIDIYARPRKASITDVDYEDAV
;
A
#
# COMPACT_ATOMS: atom_id res chain seq x y z
N MET A 1 27.07 -39.43 -79.44
CA MET A 1 26.24 -38.54 -78.59
C MET A 1 25.50 -39.42 -77.58
N LEU A 2 25.71 -39.24 -76.28
CA LEU A 2 24.86 -39.88 -75.26
C LEU A 2 23.65 -38.96 -75.00
N PRO A 3 22.42 -39.48 -74.93
CA PRO A 3 21.31 -38.71 -74.36
C PRO A 3 21.54 -38.57 -72.86
N ARG A 4 21.65 -37.33 -72.36
CA ARG A 4 21.54 -37.05 -70.93
C ARG A 4 20.10 -37.33 -70.51
N LEU A 5 19.85 -38.54 -70.01
CA LEU A 5 18.60 -38.89 -69.34
C LEU A 5 18.55 -38.08 -68.03
N LEU A 6 17.89 -36.92 -68.03
CA LEU A 6 17.49 -36.29 -66.77
C LEU A 6 16.50 -37.23 -66.09
N LEU A 7 16.94 -37.93 -65.05
CA LEU A 7 16.01 -38.52 -64.09
C LEU A 7 15.18 -37.38 -63.50
N LEU A 8 13.90 -37.30 -63.86
CA LEU A 8 12.92 -36.55 -63.08
C LEU A 8 12.71 -37.29 -61.76
N ILE A 9 13.52 -36.95 -60.77
CA ILE A 9 13.38 -37.43 -59.40
C ILE A 9 12.10 -36.80 -58.84
N CYS A 10 11.12 -37.64 -58.50
CA CYS A 10 9.93 -37.19 -57.78
C CYS A 10 10.28 -37.16 -56.30
N GLU A 11 10.54 -35.97 -55.77
CA GLU A 11 10.96 -35.75 -54.39
C GLU A 11 9.78 -35.39 -53.48
N LEU A 12 9.84 -35.87 -52.24
CA LEU A 12 8.84 -35.60 -51.21
C LEU A 12 9.50 -34.83 -50.07
N LEU A 13 8.92 -33.69 -49.69
CA LEU A 13 9.44 -32.80 -48.67
C LEU A 13 8.39 -32.55 -47.59
N LEU A 14 8.76 -32.75 -46.32
CA LEU A 14 7.95 -32.30 -45.20
C LEU A 14 8.28 -30.84 -44.87
N ILE A 15 7.24 -30.01 -44.74
CA ILE A 15 7.34 -28.60 -44.38
C ILE A 15 6.47 -28.35 -43.14
N ALA A 16 7.05 -27.84 -42.06
CA ALA A 16 6.31 -27.35 -40.90
C ALA A 16 6.01 -25.85 -41.08
N SER A 17 4.80 -25.42 -40.70
CA SER A 17 4.38 -24.01 -40.71
C SER A 17 3.63 -23.69 -39.41
N PRO A 18 4.17 -22.82 -38.54
CA PRO A 18 5.51 -22.20 -38.60
C PRO A 18 6.65 -23.23 -38.54
N SER A 19 7.82 -22.88 -39.08
CA SER A 19 9.01 -23.76 -39.09
C SER A 19 9.75 -23.80 -37.75
N ARG A 20 9.53 -22.80 -36.89
CA ARG A 20 9.99 -22.73 -35.50
C ARG A 20 8.76 -22.50 -34.61
N PRO A 21 8.03 -23.56 -34.25
CA PRO A 21 6.85 -23.44 -33.41
C PRO A 21 7.21 -23.14 -31.96
N THR A 22 6.33 -22.41 -31.27
CA THR A 22 6.43 -22.16 -29.83
C THR A 22 5.48 -23.07 -29.05
N GLU A 23 5.76 -23.28 -27.76
CA GLU A 23 4.83 -23.96 -26.85
C GLU A 23 3.43 -23.32 -26.92
N GLY A 24 2.39 -24.16 -27.00
CA GLY A 24 0.99 -23.75 -27.14
C GLY A 24 0.56 -23.33 -28.55
N SER A 25 1.47 -23.12 -29.50
CA SER A 25 1.13 -22.70 -30.87
C SER A 25 0.69 -23.86 -31.77
N PRO A 26 -0.24 -23.64 -32.72
CA PRO A 26 -0.61 -24.63 -33.72
C PRO A 26 0.46 -24.78 -34.81
N VAL A 27 0.58 -25.97 -35.39
CA VAL A 27 1.46 -26.27 -36.53
C VAL A 27 0.71 -27.03 -37.61
N THR A 28 0.83 -26.56 -38.85
CA THR A 28 0.48 -27.37 -40.03
C THR A 28 1.73 -28.06 -40.57
N LEU A 29 1.73 -29.38 -40.57
CA LEU A 29 2.68 -30.22 -41.30
C LEU A 29 2.17 -30.44 -42.72
N THR A 30 2.93 -30.02 -43.73
CA THR A 30 2.58 -30.18 -45.16
C THR A 30 3.56 -31.12 -45.84
N CYS A 31 3.06 -32.20 -46.43
CA CYS A 31 3.83 -33.16 -47.21
C CYS A 31 3.79 -32.74 -48.69
N LYS A 32 4.78 -31.97 -49.15
CA LYS A 32 4.83 -31.40 -50.50
C LYS A 32 5.58 -32.32 -51.45
N MET A 33 4.95 -32.68 -52.56
CA MET A 33 5.58 -33.42 -53.65
C MET A 33 6.10 -32.44 -54.72
N HIS A 34 7.37 -32.58 -55.11
CA HIS A 34 7.96 -31.82 -56.21
C HIS A 34 7.96 -32.70 -57.46
N SER A 35 7.09 -32.40 -58.42
CA SER A 35 6.98 -33.12 -59.69
C SER A 35 6.43 -32.23 -60.79
N LEU A 36 6.98 -32.37 -62.00
CA LEU A 36 6.53 -31.68 -63.22
C LEU A 36 5.44 -32.45 -63.99
N GLN A 37 4.99 -33.62 -63.52
CA GLN A 37 4.10 -34.53 -64.28
C GLN A 37 2.95 -35.18 -63.48
N THR A 38 2.64 -34.75 -62.26
CA THR A 38 1.54 -35.33 -61.46
C THR A 38 0.19 -34.68 -61.74
N LEU A 39 -0.34 -34.88 -62.96
CA LEU A 39 -1.62 -34.29 -63.39
C LEU A 39 -2.88 -35.12 -63.08
N ASN A 40 -2.77 -36.39 -62.67
CA ASN A 40 -3.94 -37.28 -62.47
C ASN A 40 -3.77 -38.42 -61.44
N ALA A 41 -2.77 -38.38 -60.55
CA ALA A 41 -2.57 -39.42 -59.53
C ALA A 41 -3.20 -39.02 -58.19
N GLN A 42 -4.10 -39.85 -57.66
CA GLN A 42 -4.62 -39.68 -56.30
C GLN A 42 -3.61 -40.23 -55.29
N PHE A 43 -3.09 -39.35 -54.43
CA PHE A 43 -2.14 -39.70 -53.37
C PHE A 43 -2.85 -39.85 -52.03
N GLN A 44 -2.35 -40.77 -51.21
CA GLN A 44 -2.61 -40.81 -49.78
C GLN A 44 -1.33 -40.46 -49.02
N PHE A 45 -1.47 -39.79 -47.88
CA PHE A 45 -0.38 -39.28 -47.06
C PHE A 45 -0.46 -39.82 -45.63
N CYS A 46 0.68 -40.12 -45.03
CA CYS A 46 0.78 -40.49 -43.63
C CYS A 46 1.94 -39.72 -42.98
N PHE A 47 1.73 -39.18 -41.78
CA PHE A 47 2.72 -38.39 -41.05
C PHE A 47 3.25 -39.18 -39.86
N PHE A 48 4.50 -38.92 -39.47
CA PHE A 48 5.18 -39.63 -38.41
C PHE A 48 6.00 -38.67 -37.55
N ARG A 49 6.04 -38.96 -36.24
CA ARG A 49 7.01 -38.40 -35.28
C ARG A 49 7.81 -39.55 -34.70
N ASP A 50 9.12 -39.46 -34.86
CA ASP A 50 10.09 -40.50 -34.53
C ASP A 50 9.69 -41.83 -35.20
N SER A 51 9.21 -42.80 -34.43
CA SER A 51 8.72 -44.11 -34.90
C SER A 51 7.19 -44.26 -34.91
N ARG A 52 6.44 -43.24 -34.50
CA ARG A 52 4.97 -43.29 -34.33
C ARG A 52 4.24 -42.52 -35.43
N ALA A 53 3.16 -43.10 -35.95
CA ALA A 53 2.27 -42.40 -36.87
C ALA A 53 1.48 -41.30 -36.13
N LEU A 54 1.26 -40.17 -36.80
CA LEU A 54 0.47 -39.05 -36.32
C LEU A 54 -0.90 -39.06 -37.00
N GLY A 55 -1.97 -39.21 -36.22
CA GLY A 55 -3.34 -39.35 -36.71
C GLY A 55 -3.78 -40.81 -36.91
N GLN A 56 -4.92 -41.01 -37.58
CA GLN A 56 -5.55 -42.33 -37.77
C GLN A 56 -4.97 -43.15 -38.94
N GLY A 57 -3.84 -42.71 -39.54
CA GLY A 57 -3.18 -43.39 -40.66
C GLY A 57 -3.22 -42.58 -41.96
N TRP A 58 -3.50 -43.26 -43.08
CA TRP A 58 -3.50 -42.67 -44.41
C TRP A 58 -4.66 -41.69 -44.63
N SER A 59 -4.35 -40.49 -45.10
CA SER A 59 -5.31 -39.41 -45.42
C SER A 59 -5.16 -38.95 -46.87
N SER A 60 -6.24 -38.48 -47.50
CA SER A 60 -6.17 -37.80 -48.79
C SER A 60 -5.62 -36.37 -48.70
N SER A 61 -5.53 -35.81 -47.47
CA SER A 61 -4.96 -34.49 -47.24
C SER A 61 -3.42 -34.54 -47.23
N PRO A 62 -2.72 -33.70 -48.02
CA PRO A 62 -1.27 -33.51 -47.90
C PRO A 62 -0.89 -32.65 -46.68
N LYS A 63 -1.85 -32.34 -45.79
CA LYS A 63 -1.67 -31.53 -44.59
C LYS A 63 -2.21 -32.25 -43.34
N LEU A 64 -1.47 -32.14 -42.25
CA LEU A 64 -1.89 -32.49 -40.89
C LEU A 64 -1.78 -31.26 -40.00
N GLU A 65 -2.84 -30.95 -39.25
CA GLU A 65 -2.87 -29.86 -38.28
C GLU A 65 -2.68 -30.41 -36.86
N ILE A 66 -1.73 -29.83 -36.13
CA ILE A 66 -1.50 -30.07 -34.71
C ILE A 66 -1.96 -28.79 -34.00
N THR A 67 -2.97 -28.91 -33.13
CA THR A 67 -3.66 -27.77 -32.52
C THR A 67 -2.82 -26.99 -31.51
N ALA A 68 -1.93 -27.67 -30.79
CA ALA A 68 -0.95 -27.08 -29.89
C ALA A 68 0.29 -27.98 -29.83
N MET A 69 1.47 -27.42 -30.10
CA MET A 69 2.76 -28.07 -29.88
C MET A 69 3.27 -27.78 -28.47
N TRP A 70 3.82 -28.78 -27.78
CA TRP A 70 4.51 -28.61 -26.50
C TRP A 70 5.97 -29.05 -26.58
N LYS A 71 6.75 -28.83 -25.51
CA LYS A 71 8.19 -29.13 -25.55
C LYS A 71 8.45 -30.61 -25.83
N GLU A 72 7.59 -31.47 -25.30
CA GLU A 72 7.56 -32.92 -25.43
C GLU A 72 7.21 -33.41 -26.85
N ASP A 73 6.70 -32.52 -27.71
CA ASP A 73 6.45 -32.80 -29.12
C ASP A 73 7.67 -32.48 -30.02
N SER A 74 8.78 -32.00 -29.45
CA SER A 74 10.04 -31.84 -30.20
C SER A 74 10.57 -33.21 -30.64
N GLY A 75 10.98 -33.37 -31.89
CA GLY A 75 11.48 -34.66 -32.40
C GLY A 75 11.70 -34.75 -33.91
N SER A 76 11.81 -35.98 -34.39
CA SER A 76 12.14 -36.32 -35.78
C SER A 76 10.88 -36.54 -36.61
N TYR A 77 10.46 -35.55 -37.40
CA TYR A 77 9.24 -35.62 -38.19
C TYR A 77 9.51 -36.03 -39.64
N TRP A 78 8.65 -36.87 -40.22
CA TRP A 78 8.71 -37.27 -41.63
C TRP A 78 7.32 -37.65 -42.15
N CYS A 79 7.14 -37.65 -43.47
CA CYS A 79 5.90 -38.08 -44.10
C CYS A 79 6.12 -39.11 -45.20
N GLN A 80 5.06 -39.85 -45.51
CA GLN A 80 4.96 -40.75 -46.65
C GLN A 80 3.87 -40.28 -47.59
N ALA A 81 4.06 -40.53 -48.88
CA ALA A 81 3.04 -40.36 -49.91
C ALA A 81 2.95 -41.65 -50.74
N GLN A 82 1.77 -42.24 -50.83
CA GLN A 82 1.50 -43.46 -51.59
C GLN A 82 0.67 -43.13 -52.83
N ALA A 83 1.16 -43.55 -54.00
CA ALA A 83 0.37 -43.64 -55.23
C ALA A 83 -0.04 -45.09 -55.48
N MET A 84 -1.31 -45.31 -55.79
CA MET A 84 -1.78 -46.60 -56.28
C MET A 84 -1.18 -46.88 -57.67
N PRO A 85 -0.66 -48.08 -57.96
CA PRO A 85 -0.86 -49.31 -57.18
C PRO A 85 0.08 -49.53 -56.00
N SER A 86 1.33 -49.01 -55.98
CA SER A 86 2.32 -49.47 -54.99
C SER A 86 3.52 -48.55 -54.67
N LYS A 87 3.66 -47.36 -55.26
CA LYS A 87 4.86 -46.55 -55.01
C LYS A 87 4.68 -45.68 -53.77
N VAL A 88 5.31 -46.08 -52.66
CA VAL A 88 5.44 -45.27 -51.45
C VAL A 88 6.73 -44.44 -51.54
N LEU A 89 6.58 -43.11 -51.53
CA LEU A 89 7.66 -42.16 -51.35
C LEU A 89 7.74 -41.77 -49.86
N ARG A 90 8.96 -41.48 -49.38
CA ARG A 90 9.23 -41.03 -48.00
C ARG A 90 9.99 -39.72 -48.07
N SER A 91 9.63 -38.75 -47.24
CA SER A 91 10.41 -37.53 -47.12
C SER A 91 11.73 -37.79 -46.37
N PRO A 92 12.75 -36.93 -46.54
CA PRO A 92 13.79 -36.79 -45.53
C PRO A 92 13.20 -36.49 -44.14
N ILE A 93 13.98 -36.77 -43.10
CA ILE A 93 13.62 -36.44 -41.72
C ILE A 93 13.84 -34.94 -41.50
N SER A 94 12.84 -34.27 -40.94
CA SER A 94 12.87 -32.88 -40.50
C SER A 94 12.91 -32.83 -38.98
N GLN A 95 13.92 -32.16 -38.41
CA GLN A 95 14.01 -31.96 -36.97
C GLN A 95 13.17 -30.74 -36.58
N ILE A 96 12.11 -30.96 -35.79
CA ILE A 96 11.25 -29.89 -35.27
C ILE A 96 11.52 -29.75 -33.78
N ASN A 97 12.06 -28.60 -33.37
CA ASN A 97 12.30 -28.26 -31.97
C ASN A 97 11.31 -27.17 -31.56
N VAL A 98 10.45 -27.48 -30.59
CA VAL A 98 9.47 -26.53 -30.06
C VAL A 98 10.18 -25.57 -29.10
N GLN A 99 10.00 -24.27 -29.35
CA GLN A 99 10.61 -23.21 -28.57
C GLN A 99 9.73 -22.85 -27.38
N ARG A 100 10.32 -22.69 -26.20
CA ARG A 100 9.62 -22.17 -25.04
C ARG A 100 9.60 -20.64 -25.14
N ILE A 101 8.47 -20.03 -24.82
CA ILE A 101 8.31 -18.58 -24.68
C ILE A 101 8.89 -18.18 -23.31
N PRO A 102 9.93 -17.32 -23.25
CA PRO A 102 10.49 -16.84 -21.99
C PRO A 102 9.47 -16.11 -21.12
N VAL A 103 9.73 -16.02 -19.83
CA VAL A 103 8.94 -15.18 -18.92
C VAL A 103 9.15 -13.69 -19.22
N ALA A 104 8.07 -12.92 -19.26
CA ALA A 104 8.12 -11.46 -19.32
C ALA A 104 6.94 -10.82 -18.56
N ASP A 105 7.12 -9.54 -18.22
CA ASP A 105 6.16 -8.68 -17.51
C ASP A 105 5.64 -9.35 -16.22
N VAL A 106 6.56 -9.54 -15.27
CA VAL A 106 6.28 -10.10 -13.95
C VAL A 106 5.73 -9.01 -13.03
N SER A 107 4.58 -9.27 -12.40
CA SER A 107 3.98 -8.39 -11.40
C SER A 107 3.84 -9.10 -10.06
N LEU A 108 3.87 -8.31 -8.98
CA LEU A 108 3.53 -8.75 -7.64
C LEU A 108 2.32 -7.94 -7.16
N GLU A 109 1.28 -8.64 -6.76
CA GLU A 109 0.04 -8.07 -6.22
C GLU A 109 -0.20 -8.56 -4.78
N THR A 110 -1.04 -7.83 -4.04
CA THR A 110 -1.34 -8.10 -2.63
C THR A 110 -2.82 -8.38 -2.43
N GLN A 111 -3.14 -9.29 -1.51
CA GLN A 111 -4.48 -9.48 -0.99
C GLN A 111 -4.40 -9.44 0.55
N PRO A 112 -4.96 -8.42 1.23
CA PRO A 112 -5.75 -7.31 0.69
C PRO A 112 -4.93 -6.36 -0.23
N PRO A 113 -5.59 -5.71 -1.21
CA PRO A 113 -4.91 -4.85 -2.18
C PRO A 113 -4.36 -3.58 -1.54
N GLY A 114 -3.23 -3.10 -2.07
CA GLY A 114 -2.53 -1.90 -1.58
C GLY A 114 -1.60 -2.13 -0.39
N GLY A 115 -1.39 -3.39 0.02
CA GLY A 115 -0.39 -3.74 1.03
C GLY A 115 -0.65 -3.22 2.44
N GLN A 116 -1.86 -2.69 2.74
CA GLN A 116 -2.26 -2.28 4.08
C GLN A 116 -3.00 -3.42 4.77
N VAL A 117 -2.43 -3.94 5.87
CA VAL A 117 -2.93 -5.13 6.57
C VAL A 117 -2.81 -4.94 8.08
N MET A 118 -3.66 -5.56 8.89
CA MET A 118 -3.57 -5.46 10.35
C MET A 118 -2.66 -6.53 10.94
N GLU A 119 -2.05 -6.26 12.10
CA GLU A 119 -1.33 -7.29 12.84
C GLU A 119 -2.29 -8.44 13.22
N GLY A 120 -1.88 -9.68 12.93
CA GLY A 120 -2.70 -10.88 13.13
C GLY A 120 -3.50 -11.34 11.90
N ASP A 121 -3.71 -10.47 10.90
CA ASP A 121 -4.44 -10.83 9.67
C ASP A 121 -3.61 -11.73 8.74
N ARG A 122 -4.28 -12.26 7.71
CA ARG A 122 -3.70 -13.02 6.60
C ARG A 122 -3.33 -12.08 5.45
N LEU A 123 -2.11 -12.22 4.91
CA LEU A 123 -1.64 -11.52 3.71
C LEU A 123 -1.23 -12.55 2.65
N VAL A 124 -1.67 -12.35 1.40
CA VAL A 124 -1.25 -13.15 0.24
C VAL A 124 -0.52 -12.27 -0.76
N LEU A 125 0.63 -12.75 -1.23
CA LEU A 125 1.48 -12.15 -2.26
C LEU A 125 1.33 -12.95 -3.56
N ILE A 126 0.65 -12.36 -4.54
CA ILE A 126 0.29 -13.02 -5.81
C ILE A 126 1.32 -12.60 -6.87
N CYS A 127 2.15 -13.54 -7.32
CA CYS A 127 3.11 -13.30 -8.39
C CYS A 127 2.52 -13.77 -9.73
N SER A 128 2.45 -12.90 -10.72
CA SER A 128 1.85 -13.16 -12.04
C SER A 128 2.82 -12.80 -13.16
N VAL A 129 2.71 -13.46 -14.31
CA VAL A 129 3.50 -13.15 -15.52
C VAL A 129 2.56 -12.97 -16.71
N ALA A 130 2.75 -11.91 -17.51
CA ALA A 130 1.90 -11.70 -18.69
C ALA A 130 2.27 -12.63 -19.85
N MET A 131 3.55 -13.02 -19.95
CA MET A 131 4.05 -13.97 -20.96
C MET A 131 4.94 -15.03 -20.31
N GLY A 132 4.82 -16.27 -20.81
CA GLY A 132 5.60 -17.41 -20.35
C GLY A 132 4.94 -18.73 -20.76
N THR A 133 5.71 -19.80 -20.87
CA THR A 133 5.20 -21.16 -21.15
C THR A 133 6.00 -22.24 -20.43
N GLY A 134 5.44 -23.45 -20.38
CA GLY A 134 6.01 -24.58 -19.67
C GLY A 134 5.88 -24.46 -18.15
N ASN A 135 6.78 -25.11 -17.42
CA ASN A 135 6.87 -24.96 -15.97
C ASN A 135 7.60 -23.66 -15.64
N ILE A 136 6.97 -22.81 -14.84
CA ILE A 136 7.52 -21.55 -14.34
C ILE A 136 7.86 -21.73 -12.86
N THR A 137 9.06 -21.32 -12.47
CA THR A 137 9.50 -21.25 -11.07
C THR A 137 9.34 -19.82 -10.58
N PHE A 138 8.58 -19.66 -9.51
CA PHE A 138 8.31 -18.42 -8.81
C PHE A 138 9.09 -18.40 -7.49
N LEU A 139 9.74 -17.28 -7.18
CA LEU A 139 10.48 -17.04 -5.95
C LEU A 139 9.96 -15.75 -5.32
N TRP A 140 9.68 -15.75 -4.01
CA TRP A 140 9.27 -14.54 -3.28
C TRP A 140 10.38 -14.08 -2.35
N TYR A 141 10.61 -12.77 -2.34
CA TYR A 141 11.68 -12.14 -1.60
C TYR A 141 11.13 -11.06 -0.65
N LYS A 142 11.76 -10.94 0.53
CA LYS A 142 11.51 -9.91 1.53
C LYS A 142 12.75 -9.07 1.76
N GLY A 143 12.56 -7.76 1.85
CA GLY A 143 13.57 -6.78 2.21
C GLY A 143 14.58 -6.47 1.11
N ALA A 144 15.28 -5.35 1.25
CA ALA A 144 16.31 -4.90 0.32
C ALA A 144 17.52 -5.86 0.23
N THR A 145 17.69 -6.74 1.21
CA THR A 145 18.73 -7.78 1.24
C THR A 145 18.30 -9.09 0.56
N GLY A 146 17.07 -9.19 0.05
CA GLY A 146 16.62 -10.31 -0.76
C GLY A 146 16.51 -11.64 0.00
N LEU A 147 15.85 -11.65 1.17
CA LEU A 147 15.56 -12.90 1.89
C LEU A 147 14.52 -13.72 1.10
N ASN A 148 14.93 -14.87 0.55
CA ASN A 148 14.00 -15.80 -0.10
C ASN A 148 13.05 -16.41 0.95
N LEU A 149 11.75 -16.22 0.74
CA LEU A 149 10.66 -16.72 1.59
C LEU A 149 10.14 -18.09 1.14
N GLN A 150 10.01 -18.28 -0.18
CA GLN A 150 9.50 -19.50 -0.78
C GLN A 150 9.90 -19.58 -2.26
N THR A 151 10.09 -20.81 -2.75
CA THR A 151 10.14 -21.14 -4.17
C THR A 151 8.99 -22.11 -4.51
N LYS A 152 8.28 -21.89 -5.62
CA LYS A 152 7.24 -22.80 -6.17
C LYS A 152 7.44 -22.96 -7.67
N THR A 153 7.41 -24.20 -8.18
CA THR A 153 7.44 -24.48 -9.62
C THR A 153 6.11 -25.09 -10.06
N GLN A 154 5.45 -24.45 -11.03
CA GLN A 154 4.14 -24.90 -11.54
C GLN A 154 3.91 -24.51 -13.00
N ARG A 155 3.04 -25.24 -13.70
CA ARG A 155 2.64 -24.94 -15.09
C ARG A 155 1.48 -23.94 -15.11
N SER A 156 1.72 -22.76 -14.55
CA SER A 156 0.75 -21.66 -14.40
C SER A 156 1.45 -20.32 -14.59
N LEU A 157 0.72 -19.32 -15.08
CA LEU A 157 1.20 -17.93 -15.21
C LEU A 157 1.16 -17.15 -13.88
N THR A 158 0.47 -17.69 -12.87
CA THR A 158 0.34 -17.09 -11.55
C THR A 158 0.63 -18.12 -10.46
N ALA A 159 1.21 -17.67 -9.36
CA ALA A 159 1.37 -18.42 -8.12
C ALA A 159 1.23 -17.49 -6.90
N GLU A 160 0.99 -18.05 -5.71
CA GLU A 160 0.71 -17.29 -4.48
C GLU A 160 1.67 -17.69 -3.35
N TYR A 161 2.12 -16.72 -2.55
CA TYR A 161 2.77 -16.93 -1.25
C TYR A 161 1.88 -16.36 -0.14
N GLU A 162 1.78 -17.05 0.99
CA GLU A 162 0.89 -16.68 2.09
C GLU A 162 1.67 -16.44 3.38
N ILE A 163 1.35 -15.33 4.05
CA ILE A 163 1.70 -15.03 5.43
C ILE A 163 0.40 -15.19 6.24
N PRO A 164 0.19 -16.31 6.96
CA PRO A 164 -1.09 -16.61 7.60
C PRO A 164 -1.41 -15.71 8.81
N THR A 165 -0.40 -15.05 9.38
CA THR A 165 -0.52 -14.19 10.55
C THR A 165 0.56 -13.13 10.49
N VAL A 166 0.21 -11.96 9.98
CA VAL A 166 1.10 -10.80 9.79
C VAL A 166 1.60 -10.26 11.12
N ARG A 167 2.88 -9.89 11.17
CA ARG A 167 3.53 -9.25 12.33
C ARG A 167 4.07 -7.88 11.96
N GLU A 168 4.35 -7.05 12.95
CA GLU A 168 5.05 -5.76 12.79
C GLU A 168 6.34 -5.88 11.94
N SER A 169 7.09 -6.99 12.09
CA SER A 169 8.29 -7.28 11.30
C SER A 169 8.03 -7.53 9.81
N ASP A 170 6.79 -7.64 9.35
CA ASP A 170 6.42 -7.85 7.93
C ASP A 170 6.11 -6.55 7.20
N ALA A 171 6.25 -5.40 7.86
CA ALA A 171 6.19 -4.07 7.27
C ALA A 171 7.47 -3.75 6.45
N GLU A 172 7.69 -4.49 5.38
CA GLU A 172 8.86 -4.38 4.50
C GLU A 172 8.46 -4.30 3.01
N GLN A 173 9.46 -4.14 2.14
CA GLN A 173 9.28 -4.28 0.69
C GLN A 173 9.44 -5.74 0.25
N TYR A 174 8.62 -6.14 -0.73
CA TYR A 174 8.61 -7.48 -1.29
C TYR A 174 8.67 -7.40 -2.82
N TYR A 175 9.29 -8.40 -3.44
CA TYR A 175 9.24 -8.62 -4.88
C TYR A 175 9.19 -10.13 -5.15
N CYS A 176 8.76 -10.50 -6.35
CA CYS A 176 8.90 -11.87 -6.83
C CYS A 176 9.81 -11.94 -8.05
N VAL A 177 10.35 -13.13 -8.31
CA VAL A 177 11.11 -13.45 -9.53
C VAL A 177 10.47 -14.67 -10.16
N ALA A 178 10.28 -14.64 -11.48
CA ALA A 178 9.80 -15.78 -12.24
C ALA A 178 10.77 -16.16 -13.36
N GLU A 179 11.01 -17.46 -13.51
CA GLU A 179 11.87 -18.02 -14.56
C GLU A 179 11.23 -19.30 -15.15
N ASN A 180 11.64 -19.69 -16.36
CA ASN A 180 11.23 -20.97 -16.97
C ASN A 180 12.37 -21.69 -17.72
N GLY A 181 13.62 -21.51 -17.27
CA GLY A 181 14.84 -21.99 -17.92
C GLY A 181 15.50 -20.98 -18.87
N TYR A 182 15.09 -19.72 -18.79
CA TYR A 182 15.73 -18.53 -19.38
C TYR A 182 16.13 -17.57 -18.27
N ASP A 183 16.71 -16.42 -18.61
CA ASP A 183 17.06 -15.36 -17.66
C ASP A 183 15.88 -15.03 -16.72
N PRO A 184 16.08 -15.04 -15.38
CA PRO A 184 15.01 -14.72 -14.43
C PRO A 184 14.50 -13.28 -14.58
N SER A 185 13.18 -13.11 -14.50
CA SER A 185 12.52 -11.80 -14.59
C SER A 185 11.96 -11.38 -13.22
N PRO A 186 12.41 -10.25 -12.65
CA PRO A 186 11.88 -9.74 -11.38
C PRO A 186 10.64 -8.86 -11.58
N SER A 187 9.77 -8.83 -10.57
CA SER A 187 8.69 -7.84 -10.45
C SER A 187 9.19 -6.48 -9.96
N GLY A 188 8.33 -5.48 -10.02
CA GLY A 188 8.47 -4.27 -9.18
C GLY A 188 8.38 -4.60 -7.68
N LEU A 189 8.85 -3.68 -6.84
CA LEU A 189 8.74 -3.74 -5.39
C LEU A 189 7.35 -3.33 -4.91
N VAL A 190 6.83 -4.03 -3.91
CA VAL A 190 5.58 -3.72 -3.21
C VAL A 190 5.88 -3.50 -1.73
N SER A 191 5.57 -2.32 -1.22
CA SER A 191 5.69 -2.00 0.22
C SER A 191 4.47 -2.50 0.98
N ILE A 192 4.71 -3.30 2.03
CA ILE A 192 3.68 -3.72 2.99
C ILE A 192 3.72 -2.77 4.19
N THR A 193 2.54 -2.38 4.67
CA THR A 193 2.38 -1.59 5.89
C THR A 193 1.45 -2.33 6.85
N VAL A 194 1.91 -2.48 8.09
CA VAL A 194 1.20 -3.23 9.13
C VAL A 194 0.59 -2.25 10.12
N ARG A 195 -0.73 -2.27 10.26
CA ARG A 195 -1.45 -1.47 11.25
C ARG A 195 -1.70 -2.28 12.52
N ILE A 196 -1.19 -1.77 13.64
CA ILE A 196 -1.23 -2.41 14.95
C ILE A 196 -2.36 -1.79 15.78
N PRO A 197 -3.27 -2.57 16.39
CA PRO A 197 -4.29 -2.04 17.27
C PRO A 197 -3.68 -1.47 18.56
N VAL A 198 -4.36 -0.50 19.19
CA VAL A 198 -3.91 0.08 20.46
C VAL A 198 -3.92 -0.96 21.59
N SER A 199 -2.86 -1.00 22.40
CA SER A 199 -2.85 -1.72 23.68
C SER A 199 -3.70 -1.00 24.72
N ARG A 200 -3.97 -1.66 25.87
CA ARG A 200 -4.51 -0.97 27.05
C ARG A 200 -3.60 0.22 27.41
N PRO A 201 -4.11 1.45 27.49
CA PRO A 201 -3.30 2.60 27.87
C PRO A 201 -3.06 2.61 29.38
N ILE A 202 -1.95 3.23 29.77
CA ILE A 202 -1.59 3.48 31.17
C ILE A 202 -1.84 4.97 31.44
N LEU A 203 -2.70 5.27 32.41
CA LEU A 203 -2.86 6.62 32.95
C LEU A 203 -1.88 6.81 34.12
N THR A 204 -1.07 7.86 34.04
CA THR A 204 -0.16 8.28 35.11
C THR A 204 -0.57 9.67 35.57
N LEU A 205 -0.89 9.82 36.86
CA LEU A 205 -1.13 11.11 37.49
C LEU A 205 0.17 11.63 38.11
N ARG A 206 0.58 12.86 37.77
CA ARG A 206 1.81 13.49 38.26
C ARG A 206 1.48 14.83 38.90
N ALA A 207 1.54 14.86 40.22
CA ALA A 207 1.39 16.07 41.03
C ALA A 207 2.76 16.71 41.31
N PRO A 208 2.83 18.03 41.58
CA PRO A 208 4.07 18.70 41.99
C PRO A 208 4.56 18.29 43.41
N ARG A 209 3.76 17.53 44.16
CA ARG A 209 3.96 17.11 45.55
C ARG A 209 3.46 15.68 45.74
N ALA A 210 3.87 15.01 46.82
CA ALA A 210 3.43 13.65 47.14
C ALA A 210 1.94 13.55 47.51
N GLU A 211 1.41 14.56 48.21
CA GLU A 211 -0.01 14.79 48.39
C GLU A 211 -0.39 15.99 47.52
N ALA A 212 -1.34 15.79 46.60
CA ALA A 212 -1.88 16.86 45.77
C ALA A 212 -2.81 17.76 46.62
N VAL A 213 -2.85 19.06 46.35
CA VAL A 213 -3.70 20.03 47.06
C VAL A 213 -4.50 20.87 46.07
N VAL A 214 -5.68 21.36 46.49
CA VAL A 214 -6.48 22.31 45.71
C VAL A 214 -5.61 23.50 45.27
N GLY A 215 -5.61 23.80 43.97
CA GLY A 215 -4.76 24.81 43.34
C GLY A 215 -3.47 24.28 42.71
N ASP A 216 -3.04 23.06 43.01
CA ASP A 216 -1.95 22.40 42.25
C ASP A 216 -2.39 22.13 40.79
N VAL A 217 -1.43 22.08 39.87
CA VAL A 217 -1.64 21.63 38.49
C VAL A 217 -1.18 20.18 38.38
N LEU A 218 -2.13 19.28 38.15
CA LEU A 218 -1.90 17.86 37.94
C LEU A 218 -1.66 17.58 36.46
N GLU A 219 -0.54 16.93 36.11
CA GLU A 219 -0.35 16.35 34.78
C GLU A 219 -0.99 14.95 34.75
N LEU A 220 -1.97 14.76 33.87
CA LEU A 220 -2.52 13.47 33.50
C LEU A 220 -1.85 13.01 32.21
N HIS A 221 -0.92 12.07 32.31
CA HIS A 221 -0.23 11.48 31.16
C HIS A 221 -0.85 10.13 30.80
N CYS A 222 -1.37 9.98 29.58
CA CYS A 222 -1.97 8.74 29.10
C CYS A 222 -1.20 8.21 27.88
N GLU A 223 -0.75 6.95 27.94
CA GLU A 223 0.04 6.32 26.88
C GLU A 223 -0.37 4.86 26.62
N ALA A 224 -0.61 4.52 25.35
CA ALA A 224 -0.66 3.12 24.89
C ALA A 224 0.72 2.70 24.37
N GLN A 225 1.30 1.66 24.98
CA GLN A 225 2.64 1.15 24.63
C GLN A 225 2.72 0.53 23.22
N ARG A 226 1.59 0.06 22.67
CA ARG A 226 1.47 -0.38 21.27
C ARG A 226 0.29 0.29 20.60
N GLY A 227 0.40 0.49 19.29
CA GLY A 227 -0.66 0.98 18.41
C GLY A 227 -0.10 1.86 17.30
N SER A 228 -0.51 1.62 16.06
CA SER A 228 -0.10 2.48 14.94
C SER A 228 -0.77 3.85 15.03
N PRO A 229 -0.05 4.95 14.71
CA PRO A 229 -0.61 6.29 14.65
C PRO A 229 -1.64 6.47 13.52
N PRO A 230 -2.45 7.56 13.57
CA PRO A 230 -2.60 8.49 14.70
C PRO A 230 -3.44 7.85 15.81
N ILE A 231 -3.05 8.10 17.08
CA ILE A 231 -3.83 7.66 18.26
C ILE A 231 -4.57 8.86 18.83
N LEU A 232 -5.89 8.74 19.02
CA LEU A 232 -6.68 9.69 19.80
C LEU A 232 -6.85 9.16 21.23
N TYR A 233 -6.79 10.07 22.19
CA TYR A 233 -6.98 9.80 23.61
C TYR A 233 -8.12 10.67 24.18
N TRP A 234 -8.96 10.07 25.01
CA TRP A 234 -9.97 10.77 25.82
C TRP A 234 -9.68 10.58 27.30
N PHE A 235 -9.88 11.63 28.10
CA PHE A 235 -9.73 11.64 29.55
C PHE A 235 -11.10 11.69 30.22
N TYR A 236 -11.29 10.81 31.21
CA TYR A 236 -12.54 10.60 31.94
C TYR A 236 -12.32 10.83 33.44
N HIS A 237 -13.28 11.48 34.08
CA HIS A 237 -13.40 11.65 35.53
C HIS A 237 -14.82 11.21 35.92
N GLU A 238 -14.95 10.24 36.83
CA GLU A 238 -16.23 9.59 37.18
C GLU A 238 -17.08 9.21 35.95
N ASP A 239 -16.45 8.53 34.99
CA ASP A 239 -17.01 8.14 33.68
C ASP A 239 -17.46 9.29 32.74
N VAL A 240 -17.26 10.56 33.11
CA VAL A 240 -17.54 11.72 32.26
C VAL A 240 -16.29 12.19 31.52
N THR A 241 -16.37 12.33 30.20
CA THR A 241 -15.28 12.90 29.38
C THR A 241 -15.09 14.40 29.67
N PHE A 242 -13.89 14.81 30.04
CA PHE A 242 -13.55 16.24 30.27
C PHE A 242 -12.45 16.78 29.34
N GLY A 243 -11.75 15.91 28.60
CA GLY A 243 -10.71 16.32 27.67
C GLY A 243 -10.38 15.26 26.62
N SER A 244 -9.76 15.69 25.52
CA SER A 244 -9.25 14.81 24.47
C SER A 244 -7.98 15.39 23.84
N SER A 245 -7.06 14.53 23.43
CA SER A 245 -5.85 14.92 22.71
C SER A 245 -5.48 13.84 21.68
N SER A 246 -4.51 14.12 20.81
CA SER A 246 -4.07 13.19 19.77
C SER A 246 -2.55 13.11 19.70
N ALA A 247 -2.05 11.91 19.38
CA ALA A 247 -0.66 11.62 19.11
C ALA A 247 -0.50 11.25 17.61
N PRO A 248 -0.22 12.23 16.72
CA PRO A 248 -0.15 11.99 15.28
C PRO A 248 1.00 11.06 14.85
N SER A 249 2.03 10.94 15.68
CA SER A 249 3.22 10.10 15.45
C SER A 249 3.33 8.92 16.43
N GLY A 250 2.30 8.70 17.26
CA GLY A 250 2.31 7.68 18.32
C GLY A 250 2.86 8.22 19.66
N GLY A 251 2.94 7.33 20.66
CA GLY A 251 3.28 7.67 22.04
C GLY A 251 2.10 8.23 22.85
N GLY A 252 2.41 8.68 24.07
CA GLY A 252 1.45 9.25 25.01
C GLY A 252 1.12 10.73 24.80
N VAL A 253 0.07 11.19 25.49
CA VAL A 253 -0.33 12.60 25.56
C VAL A 253 -0.52 13.02 27.01
N SER A 254 -0.20 14.28 27.32
CA SER A 254 -0.41 14.89 28.63
C SER A 254 -1.55 15.90 28.59
N PHE A 255 -2.35 15.94 29.66
CA PHE A 255 -3.37 16.96 29.93
C PHE A 255 -3.13 17.56 31.31
N ASN A 256 -3.07 18.89 31.41
CA ASN A 256 -2.83 19.59 32.67
C ASN A 256 -4.16 20.07 33.27
N LEU A 257 -4.47 19.62 34.49
CA LEU A 257 -5.69 19.92 35.22
C LEU A 257 -5.38 20.71 36.49
N SER A 258 -5.88 21.94 36.60
CA SER A 258 -5.84 22.70 37.86
C SER A 258 -6.84 22.11 38.86
N LEU A 259 -6.38 21.68 40.04
CA LEU A 259 -7.21 20.97 41.01
C LEU A 259 -8.20 21.90 41.73
N THR A 260 -9.47 21.51 41.71
CA THR A 260 -10.58 22.10 42.47
C THR A 260 -11.11 21.06 43.45
N ALA A 261 -11.97 21.47 44.41
CA ALA A 261 -12.59 20.52 45.35
C ALA A 261 -13.50 19.46 44.69
N GLU A 262 -13.88 19.64 43.42
CA GLU A 262 -14.71 18.71 42.65
C GLU A 262 -13.88 17.66 41.89
N HIS A 263 -12.54 17.82 41.83
CA HIS A 263 -11.63 16.94 41.08
C HIS A 263 -11.15 15.72 41.89
N SER A 264 -11.82 15.35 42.99
CA SER A 264 -11.56 14.08 43.66
C SER A 264 -12.28 12.92 42.96
N GLY A 265 -11.77 11.71 43.10
CA GLY A 265 -12.39 10.49 42.55
C GLY A 265 -11.59 9.84 41.43
N ASN A 266 -12.28 9.06 40.60
CA ASN A 266 -11.69 8.11 39.66
C ASN A 266 -11.39 8.73 38.30
N TYR A 267 -10.13 8.66 37.88
CA TYR A 267 -9.66 9.06 36.57
C TYR A 267 -9.33 7.86 35.70
N SER A 268 -9.64 7.92 34.41
CA SER A 268 -9.23 6.91 33.42
C SER A 268 -9.05 7.57 32.05
N CYS A 269 -8.37 6.89 31.12
CA CYS A 269 -8.27 7.33 29.74
C CYS A 269 -8.58 6.22 28.74
N GLU A 270 -9.12 6.59 27.58
CA GLU A 270 -9.34 5.69 26.44
C GLU A 270 -8.42 6.07 25.29
N ALA A 271 -7.75 5.09 24.68
CA ALA A 271 -6.95 5.22 23.47
C ALA A 271 -7.66 4.57 22.28
N LYS A 272 -7.57 5.17 21.08
CA LYS A 272 -8.23 4.68 19.85
C LYS A 272 -7.47 5.09 18.60
N ASN A 273 -7.23 4.16 17.67
CA ASN A 273 -6.56 4.42 16.38
C ASN A 273 -7.37 3.93 15.15
N GLY A 274 -8.67 3.70 15.34
CA GLY A 274 -9.58 3.20 14.31
C GLY A 274 -9.62 1.67 14.16
N LEU A 275 -8.71 0.93 14.81
CA LEU A 275 -8.71 -0.54 14.84
C LEU A 275 -9.35 -1.15 16.10
N GLY A 276 -9.90 -0.28 16.95
CA GLY A 276 -10.39 -0.60 18.28
C GLY A 276 -10.17 0.57 19.22
N ALA A 277 -10.79 0.49 20.38
CA ALA A 277 -10.53 1.36 21.52
C ALA A 277 -10.15 0.50 22.73
N GLN A 278 -9.31 1.04 23.61
CA GLN A 278 -8.93 0.41 24.87
C GLN A 278 -8.91 1.45 25.98
N ARG A 279 -9.46 1.11 27.14
CA ARG A 279 -9.55 1.99 28.31
C ARG A 279 -8.58 1.54 29.40
N SER A 280 -7.92 2.48 30.06
CA SER A 280 -7.01 2.23 31.18
C SER A 280 -7.76 1.67 32.38
N GLU A 281 -7.02 1.11 33.34
CA GLU A 281 -7.53 1.03 34.72
C GLU A 281 -7.87 2.42 35.25
N ALA A 282 -8.77 2.48 36.23
CA ALA A 282 -9.06 3.71 36.94
C ALA A 282 -7.97 3.99 37.99
N VAL A 283 -7.58 5.26 38.12
CA VAL A 283 -6.69 5.77 39.16
C VAL A 283 -7.48 6.75 40.01
N THR A 284 -7.67 6.42 41.29
CA THR A 284 -8.37 7.29 42.24
C THR A 284 -7.44 8.40 42.72
N LEU A 285 -7.92 9.65 42.68
CA LEU A 285 -7.25 10.82 43.22
C LEU A 285 -8.05 11.31 44.44
N ASP A 286 -7.49 11.11 45.63
CA ASP A 286 -7.98 11.68 46.87
C ASP A 286 -7.02 12.79 47.35
N PHE A 287 -7.56 13.93 47.77
CA PHE A 287 -6.79 14.99 48.42
C PHE A 287 -7.54 15.59 49.61
N ILE A 288 -6.78 16.01 50.62
CA ILE A 288 -7.32 16.59 51.84
C ILE A 288 -7.68 18.05 51.55
N VAL A 289 -8.97 18.40 51.63
CA VAL A 289 -9.40 19.80 51.68
C VAL A 289 -9.01 20.36 53.06
N PRO A 290 -8.11 21.36 53.17
CA PRO A 290 -7.78 21.94 54.46
C PRO A 290 -8.98 22.72 54.97
N THR A 291 -9.73 22.14 55.93
CA THR A 291 -10.74 22.88 56.68
C THR A 291 -10.03 23.94 57.49
N GLY A 292 -10.06 25.18 57.02
CA GLY A 292 -9.53 26.32 57.78
C GLY A 292 -10.20 26.34 59.15
N ASP A 293 -9.40 26.13 60.21
CA ASP A 293 -9.90 26.07 61.58
C ASP A 293 -10.57 27.39 61.92
N ARG A 294 -11.91 27.36 61.97
CA ARG A 294 -12.73 28.51 62.33
C ARG A 294 -12.76 28.62 63.85
N SER A 295 -11.59 28.94 64.40
CA SER A 295 -11.36 29.19 65.82
C SER A 295 -12.36 30.24 66.31
N ASN A 296 -13.30 29.79 67.15
CA ASN A 296 -14.40 30.60 67.64
C ASN A 296 -14.05 31.25 69.00
N HIS A 297 -14.56 32.47 69.19
CA HIS A 297 -14.86 33.09 70.50
C HIS A 297 -13.70 33.39 71.48
N ILE A 298 -12.89 34.41 71.17
CA ILE A 298 -12.33 35.38 72.15
C ILE A 298 -12.27 36.75 71.43
N THR A 299 -12.85 37.89 71.86
CA THR A 299 -13.87 38.27 72.86
C THR A 299 -14.49 39.62 72.41
N SER A 300 -15.69 40.00 72.87
CA SER A 300 -16.16 41.40 72.80
C SER A 300 -16.82 41.84 74.11
N ARG A 301 -16.62 43.10 74.50
CA ARG A 301 -16.84 43.62 75.86
C ARG A 301 -18.31 43.84 76.20
N VAL A 302 -18.66 43.51 77.43
CA VAL A 302 -19.80 44.07 78.16
C VAL A 302 -19.52 45.55 78.49
N ILE A 303 -20.44 46.44 78.13
CA ILE A 303 -20.84 47.59 78.96
C ILE A 303 -22.37 47.66 78.89
N GLU A 304 -23.02 47.59 80.06
CA GLU A 304 -24.47 47.72 80.19
C GLU A 304 -24.92 49.19 80.16
N GLY A 305 -26.14 49.44 79.69
CA GLY A 305 -26.75 50.77 79.64
C GLY A 305 -28.25 50.67 79.36
N LEU A 306 -29.02 50.39 80.41
CA LEU A 306 -30.46 50.08 80.36
C LEU A 306 -31.37 51.30 80.10
N LEU A 307 -32.62 50.97 79.74
CA LEU A 307 -33.82 51.84 79.61
C LEU A 307 -33.90 52.72 78.35
N GLY A 308 -35.02 52.76 77.62
CA GLY A 308 -36.24 51.98 77.77
C GLY A 308 -37.34 52.40 76.78
N THR A 309 -38.27 51.48 76.50
CA THR A 309 -39.66 51.71 76.05
C THR A 309 -39.93 52.81 75.00
N LEU A 310 -40.16 52.41 73.73
CA LEU A 310 -41.23 52.98 72.88
C LEU A 310 -41.43 52.21 71.54
N GLY A 311 -41.75 50.92 71.63
CA GLY A 311 -42.83 50.43 70.76
C GLY A 311 -44.17 50.89 71.36
N PRO A 312 -45.27 51.11 70.59
CA PRO A 312 -45.44 50.80 69.17
C PRO A 312 -46.23 51.89 68.40
N VAL A 313 -45.57 52.91 67.82
CA VAL A 313 -46.28 53.99 67.05
C VAL A 313 -46.27 53.76 65.54
N THR A 314 -45.27 53.05 65.00
CA THR A 314 -45.13 52.80 63.55
C THR A 314 -46.18 51.83 62.97
N VAL A 315 -46.74 50.95 63.80
CA VAL A 315 -47.82 50.02 63.40
C VAL A 315 -49.14 50.77 63.10
N ALA A 316 -49.37 51.94 63.72
CA ALA A 316 -50.55 52.76 63.46
C ALA A 316 -50.49 53.54 62.12
N LEU A 317 -49.30 53.88 61.65
CA LEU A 317 -49.12 54.64 60.39
C LEU A 317 -49.27 53.76 59.15
N LEU A 318 -48.91 52.48 59.23
CA LEU A 318 -49.09 51.51 58.13
C LEU A 318 -50.56 51.09 57.93
N PHE A 319 -51.41 51.22 58.95
CA PHE A 319 -52.84 50.89 58.85
C PHE A 319 -53.66 52.01 58.19
N CYS A 320 -53.24 53.28 58.31
CA CYS A 320 -53.96 54.44 57.77
C CYS A 320 -53.63 54.78 56.30
N TYR A 321 -52.60 54.19 55.71
CA TYR A 321 -52.26 54.38 54.28
C TYR A 321 -52.73 53.25 53.36
N GLY A 322 -53.31 52.19 53.94
CA GLY A 322 -54.20 51.30 53.19
C GLY A 322 -55.52 52.02 52.85
N LEU A 323 -56.13 51.61 51.74
CA LEU A 323 -57.56 51.87 51.44
C LEU A 323 -58.01 53.30 51.07
N LYS A 324 -57.24 54.07 50.27
CA LYS A 324 -57.89 55.03 49.33
C LYS A 324 -57.16 55.45 48.04
N ARG A 325 -56.77 54.50 47.19
CA ARG A 325 -56.94 54.64 45.72
C ARG A 325 -56.79 53.32 44.96
N LYS A 326 -57.93 52.76 44.53
CA LYS A 326 -58.03 51.65 43.57
C LYS A 326 -58.89 52.16 42.39
N ILE A 327 -58.66 51.61 41.18
CA ILE A 327 -59.39 51.82 39.90
C ILE A 327 -58.74 52.83 38.92
N GLY A 328 -58.35 52.37 37.72
CA GLY A 328 -58.27 53.24 36.53
C GLY A 328 -57.27 52.96 35.38
N ARG A 329 -57.52 51.94 34.54
CA ARG A 329 -57.26 51.87 33.06
C ARG A 329 -55.84 51.95 32.40
N ARG A 330 -55.65 50.99 31.47
CA ARG A 330 -55.11 51.05 30.07
C ARG A 330 -53.60 51.29 29.76
N SER A 331 -52.96 50.22 29.28
CA SER A 331 -52.31 50.02 27.95
C SER A 331 -51.77 51.23 27.15
N ALA A 332 -50.45 51.24 26.86
CA ALA A 332 -49.86 51.21 25.50
C ALA A 332 -48.30 51.15 25.48
N ARG A 333 -47.75 50.70 24.34
CA ARG A 333 -46.40 50.88 23.69
C ARG A 333 -45.53 52.08 24.15
N ASP A 334 -44.20 52.18 23.96
CA ASP A 334 -43.15 51.61 23.05
C ASP A 334 -41.73 52.00 23.63
N PRO A 335 -40.55 51.97 22.96
CA PRO A 335 -39.91 50.99 22.04
C PRO A 335 -38.37 50.71 22.29
N LEU A 336 -37.84 49.68 21.60
CA LEU A 336 -36.52 49.58 20.91
C LEU A 336 -35.17 50.06 21.54
N ARG A 337 -34.19 49.13 21.63
CA ARG A 337 -32.82 49.34 21.08
C ARG A 337 -32.06 48.04 20.79
N SER A 338 -31.44 47.98 19.61
CA SER A 338 -30.63 46.87 19.08
C SER A 338 -29.46 47.42 18.26
N LEU A 339 -28.27 46.82 18.35
CA LEU A 339 -27.09 47.07 17.49
C LEU A 339 -26.05 45.92 17.70
N PRO A 340 -25.05 45.69 16.83
CA PRO A 340 -25.20 45.00 15.54
C PRO A 340 -24.24 43.80 15.37
N SER A 341 -24.45 43.02 14.29
CA SER A 341 -23.43 42.10 13.76
C SER A 341 -22.52 42.79 12.74
N PRO A 342 -21.23 42.43 12.62
CA PRO A 342 -20.39 42.85 11.50
C PRO A 342 -20.61 42.00 10.24
N VAL A 343 -20.17 42.56 9.10
CA VAL A 343 -20.21 42.02 7.74
C VAL A 343 -18.76 41.82 7.25
N PRO A 344 -18.44 40.82 6.38
CA PRO A 344 -17.08 40.64 5.85
C PRO A 344 -16.72 41.67 4.76
N GLN A 345 -15.43 41.91 4.53
CA GLN A 345 -14.91 42.77 3.45
C GLN A 345 -14.10 41.97 2.42
N GLU A 346 -14.31 42.27 1.13
CA GLU A 346 -13.39 41.97 0.02
C GLU A 346 -12.25 42.99 -0.04
N PHE A 347 -11.08 42.62 -0.57
CA PHE A 347 -10.15 43.54 -1.24
C PHE A 347 -9.25 42.85 -2.28
N THR A 348 -8.73 43.68 -3.20
CA THR A 348 -8.29 43.33 -4.57
C THR A 348 -6.77 43.07 -4.72
N CYS A 349 -6.38 42.36 -5.78
CA CYS A 349 -4.98 42.05 -6.14
C CYS A 349 -4.18 43.23 -6.74
N LEU A 350 -2.84 43.17 -6.64
CA LEU A 350 -1.87 43.96 -7.43
C LEU A 350 -0.61 43.14 -7.77
N ASN A 351 0.04 43.49 -8.90
CA ASN A 351 1.18 42.81 -9.53
C ASN A 351 2.49 42.81 -8.69
N SER A 352 3.41 41.84 -8.91
CA SER A 352 4.54 42.02 -9.87
C SER A 352 5.62 40.91 -9.86
N ASN A 353 6.21 40.69 -11.05
CA ASN A 353 7.54 40.13 -11.38
C ASN A 353 7.87 38.63 -11.15
N SER A 354 8.39 38.03 -12.24
CA SER A 354 9.00 36.70 -12.32
C SER A 354 10.54 36.76 -12.36
N PRO A 355 11.22 35.60 -12.14
CA PRO A 355 12.52 35.34 -12.73
C PRO A 355 12.55 34.07 -13.62
N THR A 356 13.59 33.97 -14.44
CA THR A 356 13.85 32.97 -15.48
C THR A 356 14.16 31.56 -14.96
N PRO A 357 13.91 30.47 -15.74
CA PRO A 357 14.27 29.11 -15.33
C PRO A 357 15.79 28.86 -15.35
N GLY A 358 16.32 28.32 -14.25
CA GLY A 358 17.71 27.85 -14.16
C GLY A 358 17.90 26.44 -14.75
N GLN A 359 19.11 26.17 -15.23
CA GLN A 359 19.50 24.90 -15.83
C GLN A 359 19.70 23.82 -14.75
N LEU A 360 18.99 22.69 -14.88
CA LEU A 360 19.04 21.58 -13.90
C LEU A 360 20.40 20.87 -13.87
N GLN A 361 20.93 20.63 -12.68
CA GLN A 361 22.11 19.79 -12.44
C GLN A 361 21.69 18.43 -11.84
N PRO A 362 22.21 17.30 -12.34
CA PRO A 362 21.98 15.99 -11.73
C PRO A 362 22.71 15.90 -10.37
N VAL A 363 22.05 15.30 -9.39
CA VAL A 363 22.64 14.96 -8.09
C VAL A 363 23.07 13.50 -8.14
N TYR A 364 24.34 13.25 -7.83
CA TYR A 364 24.92 11.91 -7.75
C TYR A 364 25.08 11.52 -6.28
N GLU A 365 24.60 10.32 -5.93
CA GLU A 365 24.83 9.74 -4.61
C GLU A 365 25.50 8.37 -4.77
N ASN A 366 26.65 8.20 -4.13
CA ASN A 366 27.47 6.99 -4.22
C ASN A 366 27.10 6.04 -3.08
N ALA A 367 26.68 4.82 -3.42
CA ALA A 367 26.44 3.79 -2.41
C ALA A 367 27.77 3.12 -2.02
N ASN A 368 28.12 3.16 -0.73
CA ASN A 368 29.35 2.53 -0.25
C ASN A 368 29.26 1.00 -0.32
N ALA A 369 30.23 0.38 -0.99
CA ALA A 369 30.24 -1.05 -1.26
C ALA A 369 30.48 -1.91 0.00
N VAL A 370 29.65 -2.92 0.22
CA VAL A 370 29.93 -4.01 1.16
C VAL A 370 30.53 -5.19 0.40
N ARG A 371 31.85 -5.11 0.19
CA ARG A 371 32.77 -6.18 -0.24
C ARG A 371 32.68 -6.61 -1.72
N GLY A 372 33.60 -6.05 -2.51
CA GLY A 372 33.83 -6.35 -3.93
C GLY A 372 34.20 -5.04 -4.66
N ASP A 373 35.03 -5.10 -5.70
CA ASP A 373 35.54 -3.91 -6.42
C ASP A 373 34.49 -3.28 -7.37
N GLU A 374 33.20 -3.34 -7.01
CA GLU A 374 32.09 -2.80 -7.78
C GLU A 374 31.45 -1.60 -7.05
N VAL A 375 31.54 -0.43 -7.66
CA VAL A 375 30.94 0.82 -7.16
C VAL A 375 29.65 1.09 -7.92
N TYR A 376 28.56 1.30 -7.19
CA TYR A 376 27.25 1.62 -7.73
C TYR A 376 26.89 3.08 -7.40
N SER A 377 26.38 3.82 -8.39
CA SER A 377 25.89 5.19 -8.23
C SER A 377 24.43 5.28 -8.67
N LEU A 378 23.60 5.93 -7.85
CA LEU A 378 22.23 6.31 -8.23
C LEU A 378 22.22 7.74 -8.76
N VAL A 379 21.33 7.98 -9.72
CA VAL A 379 21.11 9.30 -10.33
C VAL A 379 19.62 9.59 -10.28
N TYR A 380 19.24 10.65 -9.58
CA TYR A 380 17.85 11.11 -9.50
C TYR A 380 17.63 12.35 -10.37
N TYR A 381 16.47 12.42 -11.03
CA TYR A 381 16.01 13.60 -11.75
C TYR A 381 14.79 14.20 -11.04
N ASN A 382 14.98 15.34 -10.38
CA ASN A 382 13.87 16.12 -9.85
C ASN A 382 13.17 16.87 -10.99
N GLN A 383 12.06 16.32 -11.48
CA GLN A 383 11.19 17.00 -12.43
C GLN A 383 10.25 17.94 -11.67
N GLN A 384 10.49 19.25 -11.77
CA GLN A 384 9.65 20.26 -11.11
C GLN A 384 8.63 20.80 -12.11
N SER A 385 7.45 20.19 -12.14
CA SER A 385 6.32 20.62 -12.96
C SER A 385 5.81 21.98 -12.48
N ALA A 386 6.00 23.02 -13.30
CA ALA A 386 5.43 24.35 -13.08
C ALA A 386 3.95 24.36 -13.44
N ALA A 387 3.08 23.91 -12.52
CA ALA A 387 1.66 24.12 -12.62
C ALA A 387 1.32 25.58 -12.24
N ALA A 388 0.60 26.28 -13.12
CA ALA A 388 0.00 27.57 -12.78
C ALA A 388 -1.28 27.31 -11.96
N GLU A 389 -1.18 27.43 -10.64
CA GLU A 389 -2.32 27.18 -9.74
C GLU A 389 -3.44 28.22 -9.93
N THR A 390 -4.67 27.72 -10.05
CA THR A 390 -5.91 28.50 -9.92
C THR A 390 -6.53 28.16 -8.56
N PRO A 391 -7.03 29.10 -7.74
CA PRO A 391 -7.40 28.78 -6.36
C PRO A 391 -8.72 28.01 -6.27
N GLY A 392 -8.68 26.69 -6.06
CA GLY A 392 -9.89 25.90 -5.81
C GLY A 392 -9.73 24.37 -5.85
N ALA A 393 -9.65 23.77 -4.66
CA ALA A 393 -9.84 22.35 -4.33
C ALA A 393 -8.75 21.31 -4.72
N HIS A 394 -8.56 20.39 -3.76
CA HIS A 394 -7.75 19.16 -3.77
C HIS A 394 -6.24 19.25 -4.00
N ARG A 395 -5.51 18.65 -3.04
CA ARG A 395 -4.06 18.53 -2.98
C ARG A 395 -3.69 17.14 -3.53
N GLU A 396 -3.22 17.07 -4.77
CA GLU A 396 -2.67 15.84 -5.33
C GLU A 396 -1.25 15.58 -4.79
N ASP A 397 -0.94 14.32 -4.53
CA ASP A 397 0.38 13.91 -4.04
C ASP A 397 1.44 14.01 -5.13
N LYS A 398 2.66 14.39 -4.75
CA LYS A 398 3.83 14.37 -5.64
C LYS A 398 4.19 12.93 -5.99
N VAL A 399 3.96 12.54 -7.24
CA VAL A 399 4.49 11.28 -7.80
C VAL A 399 5.96 11.48 -8.16
N SER A 400 6.85 10.88 -7.37
CA SER A 400 8.23 10.61 -7.80
C SER A 400 8.21 9.47 -8.82
N ILE A 401 8.83 9.68 -9.99
CA ILE A 401 8.94 8.64 -11.03
C ILE A 401 10.36 8.07 -10.99
N ASP A 402 10.50 6.91 -10.36
CA ASP A 402 11.78 6.18 -10.30
C ASP A 402 12.02 5.40 -11.61
N ILE A 403 12.87 5.96 -12.48
CA ILE A 403 13.30 5.30 -13.71
C ILE A 403 14.62 4.56 -13.46
N TYR A 404 14.55 3.26 -13.19
CA TYR A 404 15.73 2.42 -13.06
C TYR A 404 16.42 2.21 -14.42
N ALA A 405 17.58 2.83 -14.62
CA ALA A 405 18.43 2.56 -15.77
C ALA A 405 19.20 1.24 -15.58
N ARG A 406 19.24 0.42 -16.64
CA ARG A 406 19.94 -0.87 -16.66
C ARG A 406 21.44 -0.69 -16.34
N PRO A 407 22.03 -1.43 -15.39
CA PRO A 407 23.46 -1.34 -15.10
C PRO A 407 24.32 -1.62 -16.34
N ARG A 408 25.30 -0.76 -16.61
CA ARG A 408 26.38 -1.04 -17.58
C ARG A 408 27.65 -1.38 -16.81
N LYS A 409 28.20 -2.57 -17.07
CA LYS A 409 29.48 -3.00 -16.52
C LYS A 409 30.61 -2.16 -17.14
N ALA A 410 31.35 -1.44 -16.32
CA ALA A 410 32.62 -0.83 -16.68
C ALA A 410 33.75 -1.76 -16.21
N SER A 411 34.57 -2.27 -17.13
CA SER A 411 35.79 -3.00 -16.77
C SER A 411 36.95 -2.02 -16.64
N ILE A 412 37.45 -1.82 -15.42
CA ILE A 412 38.71 -1.11 -15.19
C ILE A 412 39.87 -2.10 -15.38
N THR A 413 40.18 -2.37 -16.65
CA THR A 413 41.40 -3.05 -17.08
C THR A 413 41.82 -2.47 -18.42
N ASP A 414 42.55 -1.36 -18.36
CA ASP A 414 43.70 -1.04 -19.22
C ASP A 414 44.28 0.29 -18.71
N VAL A 415 45.22 0.17 -17.76
CA VAL A 415 46.14 1.25 -17.40
C VAL A 415 47.43 0.94 -18.13
N ASP A 416 47.48 1.30 -19.41
CA ASP A 416 48.73 1.29 -20.16
C ASP A 416 49.61 2.43 -19.65
N TYR A 417 50.64 2.03 -18.90
CA TYR A 417 51.74 2.86 -18.47
C TYR A 417 52.86 2.66 -19.49
N GLU A 418 53.12 3.68 -20.32
CA GLU A 418 54.34 4.08 -21.08
C GLU A 418 53.87 5.33 -21.86
N ASP A 419 54.46 6.52 -21.76
CA ASP A 419 55.87 6.81 -22.04
C ASP A 419 56.22 8.23 -21.52
N ALA A 420 57.51 8.54 -21.36
CA ALA A 420 57.98 9.78 -20.73
C ALA A 420 58.66 10.76 -21.71
N VAL A 421 58.29 12.05 -21.63
CA VAL A 421 59.09 13.22 -22.06
C VAL A 421 58.89 14.36 -21.05
#